data_AF-A0A1X9SW98-F1
#
_entry.id   AF-A0A1X9SW98-F1
#
_cell.length_a   1.000
_cell.length_b   1.000
_cell.length_c   1.000
_cell.angle_alpha   90.00
_cell.angle_beta   90.00
_cell.angle_gamma   90.00
#
_symmetry.space_group_name_H-M   'P 1'
#
loop_
_entity.id
_entity.type
_entity.pdbx_description
1 polymer ?
#
loop_
_entity_poly.entity_id
_entity_poly.type
_entity_poly.pdbx_seq_one_letter_code
_entity_poly.pdbx_strand_id
1 'polypeptide(L)'
;MDFITWFDIIVIAVVVILGIKGVINGLIKEVFGLIGIIGGVIVASRNASLVGEQISLYLYELSDSAEFFFGFLLTLLIFWFVCLLLGNLLSKMLKMSGLGFVDRLLGFFVGAAKIFLVFAILVAIVSRISVLNQKISPYFKDSKVYPVLLTAGEFIMAMDISSVQNSLENGEIVVPEILDSNETMEQNSTKVE
;
A
#
# COMPACT_ATOMS: atom_id res chain seq x y z
N MET A 1 -4.14 16.52 35.29
CA MET A 1 -4.59 15.22 34.73
C MET A 1 -4.95 15.48 33.28
N ASP A 2 -3.96 15.75 32.44
CA ASP A 2 -4.21 15.97 31.01
C ASP A 2 -3.86 14.65 30.32
N PHE A 3 -4.79 13.71 30.40
CA PHE A 3 -4.62 12.33 29.94
C PHE A 3 -4.47 12.20 28.41
N ILE A 4 -4.70 13.28 27.66
CA ILE A 4 -4.79 13.34 26.20
C ILE A 4 -4.16 14.65 25.74
N THR A 5 -3.17 14.56 24.84
CA THR A 5 -2.52 15.73 24.24
C THR A 5 -3.31 16.25 23.04
N TRP A 6 -3.09 17.52 22.65
CA TRP A 6 -3.64 18.08 21.41
C TRP A 6 -3.26 17.25 20.18
N PHE A 7 -2.04 16.69 20.19
CA PHE A 7 -1.59 15.77 19.15
C PHE A 7 -2.48 14.53 19.05
N ASP A 8 -2.79 13.88 20.19
CA ASP A 8 -3.67 12.71 20.22
C ASP A 8 -5.05 13.04 19.63
N ILE A 9 -5.63 14.18 20.03
CA ILE A 9 -6.95 14.62 19.56
C ILE A 9 -6.94 14.82 18.04
N ILE A 10 -5.94 15.52 17.52
CA ILE A 10 -5.83 15.81 16.10
C ILE A 10 -5.68 14.52 15.29
N VAL A 11 -4.77 13.63 15.69
CA VAL A 11 -4.55 12.37 14.96
C VAL A 11 -5.81 11.50 14.99
N ILE A 12 -6.40 11.30 16.17
CA ILE A 12 -7.62 10.49 16.30
C ILE A 12 -8.75 11.10 15.48
N ALA A 13 -8.95 12.41 15.55
CA ALA A 13 -9.98 13.10 14.78
C ALA A 13 -9.77 12.90 13.27
N VAL A 14 -8.55 13.09 12.77
CA VAL A 14 -8.26 12.90 11.33
C VAL A 14 -8.46 11.45 10.92
N VAL A 15 -7.97 10.48 11.69
CA VAL A 15 -8.14 9.05 11.40
C VAL A 15 -9.61 8.67 11.38
N VAL A 16 -10.42 9.17 12.32
CA VAL A 16 -11.86 8.90 12.36
C VAL A 16 -12.58 9.60 11.20
N ILE A 17 -12.34 10.90 10.97
CA ILE A 17 -12.99 11.67 9.91
C ILE A 17 -12.69 11.09 8.54
N LEU A 18 -11.41 10.79 8.26
CA LEU A 18 -11.02 10.18 6.99
C LEU A 18 -11.40 8.70 6.94
N GLY A 19 -11.46 8.00 8.08
CA GLY A 19 -11.96 6.64 8.18
C GLY A 19 -13.46 6.53 7.85
N ILE A 20 -14.27 7.56 8.14
CA ILE A 20 -15.68 7.62 7.73
C ILE A 20 -15.82 7.54 6.20
N LYS A 21 -14.83 8.01 5.42
CA LYS A 21 -14.80 7.81 3.97
C LYS A 21 -14.85 6.32 3.60
N GLY A 22 -14.23 5.46 4.42
CA GLY A 22 -14.30 4.01 4.30
C GLY A 22 -15.71 3.45 4.50
N VAL A 23 -16.53 4.05 5.36
CA VAL A 23 -17.97 3.70 5.49
C VAL A 23 -18.72 4.00 4.20
N ILE A 24 -18.39 5.12 3.55
CA ILE A 24 -19.05 5.55 2.30
C ILE A 24 -18.65 4.63 1.14
N ASN A 25 -17.37 4.29 1.06
CA ASN A 25 -16.82 3.44 0.00
C ASN A 25 -17.19 1.97 0.17
N GLY A 26 -17.14 1.46 1.40
CA GLY A 26 -17.28 0.04 1.73
C GLY A 26 -15.94 -0.72 1.68
N LEU A 27 -15.86 -1.82 2.43
CA LEU A 27 -14.70 -2.70 2.56
C LEU A 27 -14.16 -3.12 1.19
N ILE A 28 -15.04 -3.65 0.33
CA ILE A 28 -14.63 -4.21 -0.95
C ILE A 28 -13.91 -3.15 -1.80
N LYS A 29 -14.42 -1.93 -1.84
CA LYS A 29 -13.80 -0.86 -2.64
C LYS A 29 -12.46 -0.42 -2.05
N GLU A 30 -12.36 -0.31 -0.73
CA GLU A 30 -11.10 0.05 -0.06
C GLU A 30 -10.01 -1.00 -0.28
N VAL A 31 -10.35 -2.29 -0.14
CA VAL A 31 -9.43 -3.41 -0.36
C VAL A 31 -9.00 -3.50 -1.81
N PHE A 32 -9.93 -3.44 -2.78
CA PHE A 32 -9.58 -3.44 -4.20
C PHE A 32 -8.76 -2.20 -4.61
N GLY A 33 -9.00 -1.06 -3.97
CA GLY A 33 -8.17 0.14 -4.16
C GLY A 33 -6.75 -0.06 -3.66
N LEU A 34 -6.54 -0.76 -2.54
CA LEU A 34 -5.21 -1.12 -2.02
C LEU A 34 -4.53 -2.17 -2.90
N ILE A 35 -5.24 -3.25 -3.25
CA ILE A 35 -4.75 -4.30 -4.15
C ILE A 35 -4.35 -3.70 -5.50
N GLY A 36 -5.16 -2.78 -6.04
CA GLY A 36 -4.86 -2.15 -7.33
C GLY A 36 -3.58 -1.30 -7.28
N ILE A 37 -3.24 -0.69 -6.15
CA ILE A 37 -1.95 0.01 -6.01
C ILE A 37 -0.82 -1.01 -5.80
N ILE A 38 -0.93 -1.90 -4.83
CA ILE A 38 0.15 -2.85 -4.46
C ILE A 38 0.44 -3.80 -5.63
N GLY A 39 -0.60 -4.46 -6.14
CA GLY A 39 -0.51 -5.32 -7.32
C GLY A 39 -0.18 -4.54 -8.58
N GLY A 40 -0.67 -3.30 -8.69
CA GLY A 40 -0.36 -2.42 -9.82
C GLY A 40 1.12 -2.08 -9.90
N VAL A 41 1.79 -1.81 -8.77
CA VAL A 41 3.25 -1.59 -8.74
C VAL A 41 4.00 -2.82 -9.23
N ILE A 42 3.59 -4.02 -8.81
CA ILE A 42 4.25 -5.29 -9.23
C ILE A 42 4.07 -5.52 -10.73
N VAL A 43 2.83 -5.42 -11.23
CA VAL A 43 2.52 -5.61 -12.65
C VAL A 43 3.18 -4.53 -13.50
N ALA A 44 3.09 -3.27 -13.08
CA ALA A 44 3.68 -2.15 -13.79
C ALA A 44 5.19 -2.26 -13.86
N SER A 45 5.86 -2.66 -12.78
CA SER A 45 7.31 -2.83 -12.78
C SER A 45 7.78 -3.83 -13.83
N ARG A 46 7.06 -4.95 -14.01
CA ARG A 46 7.45 -5.99 -14.97
C ARG A 46 7.15 -5.62 -16.42
N ASN A 47 6.12 -4.80 -16.63
CA ASN A 47 5.64 -4.43 -17.95
C ASN A 47 6.06 -3.01 -18.39
N ALA A 48 6.75 -2.26 -17.53
CA ALA A 48 7.11 -0.86 -17.75
C ALA A 48 7.90 -0.66 -19.04
N SER A 49 8.94 -1.48 -19.31
CA SER A 49 9.76 -1.35 -20.51
C SER A 49 8.97 -1.62 -21.79
N LEU A 50 8.15 -2.67 -21.80
CA LEU A 50 7.30 -3.01 -22.96
C LEU A 50 6.33 -1.87 -23.28
N VAL A 51 5.65 -1.34 -22.26
CA VAL A 51 4.67 -0.26 -22.44
C VAL A 51 5.36 1.07 -22.76
N GLY A 52 6.54 1.32 -22.20
CA GLY A 52 7.37 2.49 -22.47
C GLY A 52 7.82 2.59 -23.92
N GLU A 53 8.34 1.49 -24.47
CA GLU A 53 8.76 1.40 -25.88
C GLU A 53 7.59 1.68 -26.84
N GLN A 54 6.40 1.16 -26.52
CA GLN A 54 5.21 1.41 -27.33
C GLN A 54 4.78 2.88 -27.28
N ILE A 55 4.91 3.53 -26.12
CA ILE A 55 4.63 4.96 -25.98
C ILE A 55 5.64 5.76 -26.81
N SER A 56 6.93 5.42 -26.78
CA SER A 56 7.93 6.20 -27.49
C SER A 56 7.80 6.07 -29.01
N LEU A 57 7.47 4.87 -29.49
CA LEU A 57 7.25 4.60 -30.91
C LEU A 57 6.06 5.39 -31.49
N TYR A 58 4.96 5.53 -30.73
CA TYR A 58 3.72 6.11 -31.25
C TYR A 58 3.51 7.58 -30.88
N LEU A 59 4.05 8.06 -29.76
CA LEU A 59 3.74 9.41 -29.25
C LEU A 59 4.92 10.38 -29.33
N TYR A 60 6.13 10.01 -28.87
CA TYR A 60 7.28 10.91 -28.80
C TYR A 60 8.58 10.14 -28.53
N GLU A 61 9.70 10.48 -29.18
CA GLU A 61 11.02 9.91 -28.82
C GLU A 61 11.40 10.34 -27.40
N LEU A 62 11.32 9.40 -26.47
CA LEU A 62 11.65 9.57 -25.06
C LEU A 62 13.04 8.97 -24.79
N SER A 63 13.70 9.40 -23.72
CA SER A 63 14.89 8.71 -23.24
C SER A 63 14.51 7.42 -22.50
N ASP A 64 15.42 6.44 -22.44
CA ASP A 64 15.18 5.14 -21.79
C ASP A 64 14.58 5.26 -20.38
N SER A 65 15.06 6.22 -19.57
CA SER A 65 14.52 6.46 -18.23
C SER A 65 13.10 7.03 -18.24
N ALA A 66 12.78 7.88 -19.21
CA ALA A 66 11.44 8.43 -19.37
C ALA A 66 10.46 7.37 -19.90
N GLU A 67 10.88 6.54 -20.85
CA GLU A 67 10.09 5.42 -21.35
C GLU A 67 9.66 4.49 -20.23
N PHE A 68 10.61 4.03 -19.41
CA PHE A 68 10.32 3.16 -18.27
C PHE A 68 9.36 3.84 -17.28
N PHE A 69 9.59 5.11 -16.94
CA PHE A 69 8.75 5.85 -16.02
C PHE A 69 7.30 5.99 -16.53
N PHE A 70 7.11 6.39 -17.79
CA PHE A 70 5.79 6.55 -18.37
C PHE A 70 5.09 5.21 -18.58
N GLY A 71 5.82 4.17 -18.99
CA GLY A 71 5.30 2.80 -19.11
C GLY A 71 4.84 2.24 -17.77
N PHE A 72 5.64 2.42 -16.71
CA PHE A 72 5.27 2.09 -15.33
C PHE A 72 4.00 2.84 -14.91
N LEU A 73 3.99 4.17 -15.05
CA LEU A 73 2.89 5.01 -14.60
C LEU A 73 1.58 4.67 -15.31
N LEU A 74 1.63 4.48 -16.64
CA LEU A 74 0.45 4.14 -17.43
C LEU A 74 -0.09 2.76 -17.05
N THR A 75 0.79 1.76 -16.94
CA THR A 75 0.38 0.39 -16.55
C THR A 75 -0.22 0.37 -15.15
N LEU A 76 0.39 1.09 -14.20
CA LEU A 76 -0.12 1.20 -12.84
C LEU A 76 -1.51 1.83 -12.82
N LEU A 77 -1.72 2.92 -13.56
CA LEU A 77 -3.02 3.59 -13.63
C LEU A 77 -4.10 2.70 -14.25
N ILE A 78 -3.80 2.02 -15.35
CA ILE A 78 -4.74 1.11 -16.01
C ILE A 78 -5.11 -0.04 -15.07
N PHE A 79 -4.12 -0.71 -14.48
CA PHE A 79 -4.36 -1.81 -13.57
C PHE A 79 -5.17 -1.38 -12.34
N TRP A 80 -4.77 -0.26 -11.72
CA TRP A 80 -5.48 0.29 -10.58
C TRP A 80 -6.93 0.63 -10.92
N PHE A 81 -7.16 1.25 -12.09
CA PHE A 81 -8.51 1.57 -12.57
C PHE A 81 -9.37 0.32 -12.77
N VAL A 82 -8.81 -0.74 -13.36
CA VAL A 82 -9.48 -2.03 -13.51
C VAL A 82 -9.87 -2.60 -12.16
N CYS A 83 -8.95 -2.64 -11.18
CA CYS A 83 -9.25 -3.10 -9.83
C CYS A 83 -10.36 -2.28 -9.16
N LEU A 84 -10.39 -0.96 -9.32
CA LEU A 84 -11.47 -0.11 -8.79
C LEU A 84 -12.81 -0.46 -9.43
N LEU A 85 -12.83 -0.75 -10.74
CA LEU A 85 -14.04 -1.12 -11.45
C LEU A 85 -14.58 -2.47 -10.96
N LEU A 86 -13.70 -3.46 -10.78
CA LEU A 86 -14.05 -4.76 -10.18
C LEU A 86 -14.56 -4.57 -8.74
N GLY A 87 -13.84 -3.82 -7.90
CA GLY A 87 -14.26 -3.55 -6.52
C GLY A 87 -15.63 -2.88 -6.44
N ASN A 88 -15.95 -1.99 -7.39
CA ASN A 88 -17.27 -1.38 -7.48
C ASN A 88 -18.36 -2.39 -7.87
N LEU A 89 -18.08 -3.29 -8.81
CA LEU A 89 -19.00 -4.35 -9.21
C LEU A 89 -19.28 -5.31 -8.05
N LEU A 90 -18.24 -5.80 -7.38
CA LEU A 90 -18.36 -6.71 -6.25
C LEU A 90 -19.06 -6.04 -5.06
N SER A 91 -18.75 -4.76 -4.76
CA SER A 91 -19.46 -4.01 -3.71
C SER A 91 -20.97 -3.90 -3.98
N LYS A 92 -21.38 -3.75 -5.25
CA LYS A 92 -22.81 -3.78 -5.60
C LYS A 92 -23.42 -5.17 -5.35
N MET A 93 -22.71 -6.24 -5.68
CA MET A 93 -23.16 -7.61 -5.42
C MET A 93 -23.38 -7.86 -3.93
N LEU A 94 -22.41 -7.49 -3.07
CA LEU A 94 -22.56 -7.63 -1.62
C LEU A 94 -23.74 -6.84 -1.05
N LYS A 95 -24.00 -5.65 -1.60
CA LYS A 95 -25.16 -4.84 -1.19
C LYS A 95 -26.48 -5.51 -1.55
N MET A 96 -26.56 -6.17 -2.70
CA MET A 96 -27.74 -6.94 -3.11
C MET A 96 -27.97 -8.16 -2.20
N SER A 97 -26.91 -8.77 -1.68
CA SER A 97 -26.99 -9.88 -0.72
C SER A 97 -27.41 -9.47 0.70
N GLY A 98 -27.71 -8.19 0.96
CA GLY A 98 -28.09 -7.68 2.28
C GLY A 98 -26.91 -7.43 3.23
N LEU A 99 -25.68 -7.71 2.80
CA LEU A 99 -24.46 -7.56 3.62
C LEU A 99 -23.87 -6.14 3.59
N GLY A 100 -24.61 -5.17 3.04
CA GLY A 100 -24.15 -3.80 2.87
C GLY A 100 -23.78 -3.10 4.18
N PHE A 101 -24.40 -3.45 5.32
CA PHE A 101 -24.02 -2.89 6.62
C PHE A 101 -22.62 -3.34 7.04
N VAL A 102 -22.31 -4.64 6.91
CA VAL A 102 -21.00 -5.21 7.25
C VAL A 102 -19.92 -4.66 6.31
N ASP A 103 -20.21 -4.56 5.01
CA ASP A 103 -19.30 -3.94 4.02
C ASP A 103 -18.92 -2.51 4.44
N ARG A 104 -19.89 -1.71 4.88
CA ARG A 104 -19.63 -0.33 5.33
C ARG A 104 -18.87 -0.27 6.66
N LEU A 105 -19.23 -1.12 7.63
CA LEU A 105 -18.57 -1.14 8.94
C LEU A 105 -17.11 -1.58 8.83
N LEU A 106 -16.83 -2.65 8.08
CA LEU A 106 -15.45 -3.08 7.83
C LEU A 106 -14.69 -2.08 6.94
N GLY A 107 -15.40 -1.38 6.06
CA GLY A 107 -14.87 -0.25 5.31
C GLY A 107 -14.31 0.86 6.21
N PHE A 108 -14.97 1.18 7.34
CA PHE A 108 -14.44 2.11 8.33
C PHE A 108 -13.07 1.67 8.84
N PHE A 109 -12.94 0.41 9.26
CA PHE A 109 -11.71 -0.09 9.85
C PHE A 109 -10.57 -0.09 8.83
N VAL A 110 -10.82 -0.52 7.58
CA VAL A 110 -9.79 -0.47 6.53
C VAL A 110 -9.41 0.97 6.17
N GLY A 111 -10.40 1.86 6.04
CA GLY A 111 -10.16 3.28 5.79
C GLY A 111 -9.36 3.95 6.92
N ALA A 112 -9.77 3.74 8.17
CA ALA A 112 -9.07 4.24 9.35
C ALA A 112 -7.66 3.66 9.47
N ALA A 113 -7.50 2.35 9.27
CA ALA A 113 -6.21 1.68 9.29
C ALA A 113 -5.26 2.25 8.23
N LYS A 114 -5.75 2.51 7.01
CA LYS A 114 -4.97 3.12 5.93
C LYS A 114 -4.46 4.50 6.30
N ILE A 115 -5.31 5.35 6.86
CA ILE A 115 -4.93 6.71 7.28
C ILE A 115 -3.98 6.65 8.48
N PHE A 116 -4.26 5.78 9.45
CA PHE A 116 -3.38 5.51 10.58
C PHE A 116 -1.99 5.06 10.11
N LEU A 117 -1.90 4.17 9.12
CA LEU A 117 -0.65 3.69 8.53
C LEU A 117 0.17 4.83 7.94
N VAL A 118 -0.48 5.75 7.21
CA VAL A 118 0.17 6.93 6.64
C VAL A 118 0.78 7.79 7.75
N PHE A 119 0.04 8.07 8.83
CA PHE A 119 0.59 8.79 9.98
C PHE A 119 1.72 8.04 10.67
N ALA A 120 1.62 6.71 10.79
CA ALA A 120 2.65 5.89 11.40
C ALA A 120 3.99 6.00 10.65
N ILE A 121 3.94 5.84 9.32
CA ILE A 121 5.12 6.00 8.45
C ILE A 121 5.67 7.43 8.56
N LEU A 122 4.82 8.45 8.51
CA LEU A 122 5.25 9.86 8.65
C LEU A 122 5.96 10.11 9.98
N VAL A 123 5.37 9.69 11.11
CA VAL A 123 5.97 9.84 12.44
C VAL A 123 7.33 9.16 12.50
N ALA A 124 7.43 7.94 11.97
CA ALA A 124 8.66 7.18 12.01
C ALA A 124 9.76 7.80 11.12
N ILE A 125 9.43 8.31 9.93
CA ILE A 125 10.38 9.07 9.09
C ILE A 125 10.87 10.31 9.84
N VAL A 126 9.95 11.06 10.44
CA VAL A 126 10.26 12.30 11.15
C VAL A 126 11.13 12.04 12.38
N SER A 127 10.90 10.94 13.10
CA SER A 127 11.70 10.55 14.26
C SER A 127 13.18 10.29 13.92
N ARG A 128 13.46 9.80 12.70
CA ARG A 128 14.81 9.53 12.19
C ARG A 128 15.56 10.81 11.82
N ILE A 129 14.85 11.91 11.54
CA ILE A 129 15.46 13.21 11.22
C ILE A 129 15.64 14.01 12.53
N SER A 130 16.84 13.97 13.09
CA SER A 130 17.17 14.56 14.41
C SER A 130 16.78 16.04 14.55
N VAL A 131 17.05 16.86 13.53
CA VAL A 131 16.72 18.30 13.51
C VAL A 131 15.21 18.54 13.56
N LEU A 132 14.43 17.69 12.89
CA LEU A 132 12.98 17.80 12.86
C LEU A 132 12.42 17.31 14.18
N ASN A 133 12.81 16.11 14.62
CA ASN A 133 12.36 15.51 15.87
C ASN A 133 12.58 16.45 17.08
N GLN A 134 13.73 17.12 17.20
CA GLN A 134 13.98 18.05 18.29
C GLN A 134 13.02 19.25 18.32
N LYS A 135 12.60 19.75 17.15
CA LYS A 135 11.67 20.89 17.04
C LYS A 135 10.23 20.50 17.38
N ILE A 136 9.83 19.28 17.06
CA ILE A 136 8.44 18.86 17.20
C ILE A 136 8.17 17.94 18.39
N SER A 137 9.19 17.34 19.00
CA SER A 137 9.06 16.51 20.21
C SER A 137 8.30 17.17 21.37
N PRO A 138 8.39 18.51 21.62
CA PRO A 138 7.61 19.13 22.69
C PRO A 138 6.10 19.00 22.50
N TYR A 139 5.61 18.82 21.27
CA TYR A 139 4.17 18.79 20.97
C TYR A 139 3.52 17.41 21.18
N PHE A 140 4.32 16.34 21.33
CA PHE A 140 3.83 14.98 21.50
C PHE A 140 4.61 14.18 22.56
N LYS A 141 5.39 14.85 23.42
CA LYS A 141 6.16 14.23 24.50
C LYS A 141 5.30 13.41 25.47
N ASP A 142 4.09 13.88 25.74
CA ASP A 142 3.13 13.23 26.65
C ASP A 142 2.02 12.46 25.90
N SER A 143 2.17 12.27 24.58
CA SER A 143 1.17 11.63 23.73
C SER A 143 1.15 10.11 23.93
N LYS A 144 -0.05 9.54 24.00
CA LYS A 144 -0.24 8.08 24.00
C LYS A 144 -0.29 7.48 22.60
N VAL A 145 -0.73 8.26 21.62
CA VAL A 145 -0.85 7.83 20.22
C VAL A 145 0.52 7.81 19.53
N TYR A 146 1.41 8.74 19.89
CA TYR A 146 2.76 8.83 19.34
C TYR A 146 3.58 7.52 19.41
N PRO A 147 3.75 6.86 20.57
CA PRO A 147 4.53 5.62 20.63
C PRO A 147 3.89 4.49 19.81
N VAL A 148 2.57 4.46 19.69
CA VAL A 148 1.85 3.46 18.87
C VAL A 148 2.11 3.71 17.38
N LEU A 149 2.03 4.98 16.93
CA LEU A 149 2.37 5.36 15.56
C LEU A 149 3.84 5.08 15.24
N LEU A 150 4.75 5.41 16.16
CA LEU A 150 6.18 5.20 15.97
C LEU A 150 6.50 3.71 15.82
N THR A 151 6.02 2.87 16.74
CA THR A 151 6.25 1.42 16.69
C THR A 151 5.67 0.81 15.42
N ALA A 152 4.45 1.19 15.03
CA ALA A 152 3.84 0.70 13.81
C ALA A 152 4.62 1.16 12.56
N GLY A 153 5.03 2.42 12.51
CA GLY A 153 5.79 2.98 11.38
C GLY A 153 7.17 2.37 11.24
N GLU A 154 7.87 2.17 12.35
CA GLU A 154 9.15 1.47 12.38
C GLU A 154 9.02 0.02 11.95
N PHE A 155 7.99 -0.69 12.41
CA PHE A 155 7.73 -2.06 11.98
C PHE A 155 7.52 -2.15 10.47
N ILE A 156 6.77 -1.22 9.88
CA ILE A 156 6.52 -1.19 8.43
C ILE A 156 7.80 -0.86 7.65
N MET A 157 8.60 0.10 8.11
CA MET A 157 9.85 0.47 7.43
C MET A 157 10.98 -0.54 7.64
N ALA A 158 10.94 -1.31 8.72
CA ALA A 158 11.86 -2.41 8.96
C ALA A 158 11.52 -3.65 8.12
N MET A 159 10.29 -3.73 7.59
CA MET A 159 9.94 -4.70 6.57
C MET A 159 10.79 -4.40 5.34
N ASP A 160 11.66 -5.34 5.00
CA ASP A 160 12.82 -5.13 4.15
C ASP A 160 12.45 -4.69 2.71
N ILE A 161 12.34 -3.37 2.49
CA ILE A 161 12.16 -2.75 1.17
C ILE A 161 13.47 -2.79 0.36
N SER A 162 14.60 -3.19 0.96
CA SER A 162 15.89 -3.29 0.26
C SER A 162 15.84 -4.27 -0.92
N SER A 163 14.97 -5.28 -0.85
CA SER A 163 14.67 -6.18 -1.96
C SER A 163 14.07 -5.43 -3.15
N VAL A 164 13.22 -4.42 -2.91
CA VAL A 164 12.62 -3.55 -3.92
C VAL A 164 13.61 -2.47 -4.38
N GLN A 165 14.47 -1.97 -3.49
CA GLN A 165 15.46 -0.94 -3.84
C GLN A 165 16.59 -1.49 -4.72
N ASN A 166 17.18 -2.65 -4.39
CA ASN A 166 18.21 -3.31 -5.21
C ASN A 166 17.67 -3.73 -6.58
N SER A 167 16.38 -4.04 -6.61
CA SER A 167 15.58 -4.37 -7.78
C SER A 167 15.35 -3.19 -8.72
N LEU A 168 15.13 -2.00 -8.17
CA LEU A 168 14.97 -0.75 -8.92
C LEU A 168 16.31 -0.23 -9.45
N GLU A 169 17.40 -0.45 -8.72
CA GLU A 169 18.75 -0.02 -9.10
C GLU A 169 19.34 -0.89 -10.23
N ASN A 170 18.96 -2.17 -10.30
CA ASN A 170 19.37 -3.10 -11.35
C ASN A 170 18.34 -3.27 -12.48
N GLY A 171 17.20 -2.59 -12.43
CA GLY A 171 16.13 -2.70 -13.44
C GLY A 171 15.34 -4.01 -13.44
N GLU A 172 15.62 -4.94 -12.51
CA GLU A 172 14.88 -6.18 -12.33
C GLU A 172 14.22 -6.20 -10.95
N ILE A 173 12.90 -6.01 -10.89
CA ILE A 173 12.19 -6.17 -9.62
C ILE A 173 11.92 -7.64 -9.27
N VAL A 174 12.70 -8.14 -8.30
CA VAL A 174 12.49 -9.41 -7.62
C VAL A 174 11.39 -9.23 -6.57
N VAL A 175 10.24 -9.82 -6.84
CA VAL A 175 9.10 -9.91 -5.91
C VAL A 175 9.49 -10.84 -4.76
N PRO A 176 9.23 -10.49 -3.47
CA PRO A 176 9.48 -11.40 -2.37
C PRO A 176 8.63 -12.66 -2.54
N GLU A 177 9.32 -13.80 -2.57
CA GLU A 177 8.77 -15.14 -2.70
C GLU A 177 8.01 -15.52 -1.42
N ILE A 178 6.77 -15.03 -1.32
CA ILE A 178 5.80 -15.53 -0.36
C ILE A 178 4.75 -16.22 -1.23
N LEU A 179 4.80 -17.55 -1.22
CA LEU A 179 3.94 -18.55 -1.90
C LEU A 179 4.74 -19.48 -2.83
N ASP A 180 5.78 -20.14 -2.29
CA ASP A 180 6.10 -21.47 -2.80
C ASP A 180 6.02 -22.49 -1.65
N SER A 181 4.95 -23.28 -1.68
CA SER A 181 4.74 -24.41 -0.78
C SER A 181 4.20 -25.59 -1.58
N ASN A 182 4.78 -25.86 -2.75
CA ASN A 182 4.49 -27.08 -3.50
C ASN A 182 5.73 -27.62 -4.24
N GLU A 183 6.80 -27.93 -3.51
CA GLU A 183 7.77 -28.94 -3.94
C GLU A 183 8.12 -29.87 -2.78
N THR A 184 7.35 -30.95 -2.61
CA THR A 184 7.82 -32.16 -1.92
C THR A 184 7.04 -33.41 -2.33
N MET A 185 6.84 -33.65 -3.62
CA MET A 185 6.29 -34.93 -4.10
C MET A 185 6.86 -35.32 -5.49
N GLU A 186 8.19 -35.36 -5.66
CA GLU A 186 8.77 -36.02 -6.85
C GLU A 186 10.15 -36.65 -6.61
N GLN A 187 10.31 -37.35 -5.49
CA GLN A 187 11.45 -38.27 -5.28
C GLN A 187 11.01 -39.58 -4.63
N ASN A 188 10.15 -40.37 -5.29
CA ASN A 188 10.08 -41.81 -5.01
C ASN A 188 9.42 -42.65 -6.11
N SER A 189 9.87 -42.59 -7.37
CA SER A 189 9.59 -43.64 -8.36
C SER A 189 10.61 -43.68 -9.48
N THR A 190 11.85 -44.06 -9.17
CA THR A 190 12.70 -44.77 -10.13
C THR A 190 13.70 -45.64 -9.39
N LYS A 191 13.22 -46.79 -8.91
CA LYS A 191 14.07 -47.94 -8.58
C LYS A 191 13.33 -49.22 -8.99
N VAL A 192 13.27 -49.44 -10.29
CA VAL A 192 13.03 -50.76 -10.89
C VAL A 192 13.88 -50.84 -12.15
N GLU A 193 15.12 -51.29 -11.98
CA GLU A 193 15.75 -52.41 -12.70
C GLU A 193 17.12 -52.70 -12.06
#